data_AF-A0A1J0GHI6-F1
#
_entry.id   AF-A0A1J0GHI6-F1
#
_cell.length_a   1.000
_cell.length_b   1.000
_cell.length_c   1.000
_cell.angle_alpha   90.00
_cell.angle_beta   90.00
_cell.angle_gamma   90.00
#
_symmetry.space_group_name_H-M   'P 1'
#
loop_
_entity.id
_entity.type
_entity.pdbx_description
1 polymer ?
#
loop_
_entity_poly.entity_id
_entity_poly.type
_entity_poly.pdbx_seq_one_letter_code
_entity_poly.pdbx_strand_id
1 'polypeptide(L)'
;MEQFFKAIDEKIRKSGYPGEVSGEEIYAEISDEAEDQEEGSYLFMKKQNDDIMFEYRVDILKDNINLATLTIHTPERKYFIDFDAE
;
A
#
# COMPACT_ATOMS: atom_id res chain seq x y z
N MET A 1 -4.43 -4.90 14.32
CA MET A 1 -4.73 -5.45 12.98
C MET A 1 -5.85 -4.65 12.32
N GLU A 2 -7.08 -4.63 12.84
CA GLU A 2 -8.20 -3.87 12.23
C GLU A 2 -7.96 -2.36 12.02
N GLN A 3 -7.20 -1.72 12.92
CA GLN A 3 -6.90 -0.29 12.80
C GLN A 3 -6.01 0.03 11.59
N PHE A 4 -5.15 -0.90 11.16
CA PHE A 4 -4.22 -0.70 10.05
C PHE A 4 -4.96 -0.78 8.71
N PHE A 5 -5.83 -1.78 8.55
CA PHE A 5 -6.66 -1.94 7.35
C PHE A 5 -7.58 -0.75 7.14
N LYS A 6 -8.20 -0.28 8.25
CA LYS A 6 -9.07 0.88 8.22
C LYS A 6 -8.30 2.16 7.88
N ALA A 7 -7.09 2.33 8.42
CA ALA A 7 -6.23 3.46 8.07
C ALA A 7 -5.86 3.46 6.57
N ILE A 8 -5.56 2.29 5.99
CA ILE A 8 -5.32 2.12 4.55
C ILE A 8 -6.52 2.57 3.74
N ASP A 9 -7.70 2.02 4.05
CA ASP A 9 -8.94 2.34 3.36
C ASP A 9 -9.30 3.84 3.48
N GLU A 10 -9.19 4.42 4.67
CA GLU A 10 -9.46 5.84 4.90
C GLU A 10 -8.45 6.76 4.20
N LYS A 11 -7.14 6.48 4.25
CA LYS A 11 -6.13 7.31 3.58
C LYS A 11 -6.27 7.24 2.05
N ILE A 12 -6.55 6.06 1.48
CA ILE A 12 -6.81 5.95 0.04
C ILE A 12 -8.07 6.70 -0.36
N ARG A 13 -9.16 6.59 0.41
CA ARG A 13 -10.38 7.39 0.16
C ARG A 13 -10.11 8.89 0.24
N LYS A 14 -9.33 9.33 1.22
CA LYS A 14 -8.91 10.74 1.36
C LYS A 14 -8.05 11.23 0.20
N SER A 15 -7.29 10.35 -0.45
CA SER A 15 -6.51 10.71 -1.65
C SER A 15 -7.41 11.09 -2.84
N GLY A 16 -8.70 10.73 -2.79
CA GLY A 16 -9.65 10.95 -3.88
C GLY A 16 -9.57 9.90 -4.99
N TYR A 17 -8.96 8.74 -4.72
CA TYR A 17 -8.97 7.61 -5.64
C TYR A 17 -10.40 7.04 -5.76
N PRO A 18 -10.98 6.97 -6.97
CA PRO A 18 -12.36 6.53 -7.17
C PRO A 18 -12.53 5.01 -7.23
N GLY A 19 -11.44 4.24 -7.31
CA GLY A 19 -11.50 2.78 -7.42
C GLY A 19 -11.73 2.11 -6.06
N GLU A 20 -12.28 0.89 -6.11
CA GLU A 20 -12.42 0.05 -4.92
C GLU A 20 -11.03 -0.42 -4.45
N VAL A 21 -10.80 -0.30 -3.15
CA VAL A 21 -9.60 -0.79 -2.48
C VAL A 21 -10.01 -1.48 -1.19
N SER A 22 -9.31 -2.55 -0.84
CA SER A 22 -9.44 -3.21 0.44
C SER A 22 -8.10 -3.13 1.17
N GLY A 23 -8.08 -2.40 2.29
CA GLY A 23 -6.87 -2.29 3.11
C GLY A 23 -6.43 -3.63 3.70
N GLU A 24 -7.36 -4.56 3.90
CA GLU A 24 -7.08 -5.93 4.34
C GLU A 24 -6.36 -6.72 3.26
N GLU A 25 -6.86 -6.69 2.01
CA GLU A 25 -6.20 -7.39 0.89
C GLU A 25 -4.81 -6.83 0.63
N ILE A 26 -4.68 -5.50 0.56
CA ILE A 26 -3.37 -4.84 0.36
C ILE A 26 -2.37 -5.27 1.42
N TYR A 27 -2.77 -5.28 2.69
CA TYR A 27 -1.88 -5.70 3.77
C TYR A 27 -1.55 -7.19 3.69
N ALA A 28 -2.53 -8.04 3.42
CA ALA A 28 -2.30 -9.48 3.30
C ALA A 28 -1.29 -9.79 2.20
N GLU A 29 -1.39 -9.12 1.05
CA GLU A 29 -0.44 -9.30 -0.06
C GLU A 29 0.95 -8.79 0.27
N ILE A 30 1.06 -7.60 0.85
CA ILE A 30 2.35 -7.06 1.30
C ILE A 30 2.96 -8.00 2.34
N SER A 31 2.14 -8.54 3.25
CA SER A 31 2.60 -9.44 4.30
C SER A 31 3.11 -10.76 3.73
N ASP A 32 2.43 -11.32 2.73
CA ASP A 32 2.85 -12.55 2.04
C ASP A 32 4.18 -12.33 1.30
N GLU A 33 4.32 -11.21 0.57
CA GLU A 33 5.56 -10.89 -0.14
C GLU A 33 6.71 -10.53 0.83
N ALA A 34 6.42 -9.86 1.93
CA ALA A 34 7.41 -9.45 2.92
C ALA A 34 7.90 -10.61 3.81
N GLU A 35 7.12 -11.67 3.98
CA GLU A 35 7.52 -12.85 4.77
C GLU A 35 8.77 -13.54 4.20
N ASP A 36 8.99 -13.43 2.88
CA ASP A 36 10.15 -14.00 2.18
C ASP A 36 11.36 -13.04 2.11
N GLN A 37 11.22 -11.81 2.62
CA GLN A 37 12.25 -10.76 2.53
C GLN A 37 12.99 -10.54 3.85
N GLU A 38 14.23 -10.04 3.76
CA GLU A 38 15.02 -9.64 4.93
C GLU A 38 14.60 -8.26 5.46
N GLU A 39 15.13 -7.87 6.63
CA GLU A 39 14.92 -6.53 7.19
C GLU A 39 15.46 -5.43 6.25
N GLY A 40 14.60 -4.48 5.85
CA GLY A 40 14.96 -3.44 4.89
C GLY A 40 13.76 -2.71 4.29
N SER A 41 14.05 -1.75 3.40
CA SER A 41 13.04 -0.98 2.67
C SER A 41 12.82 -1.54 1.28
N TYR A 42 11.59 -1.94 0.97
CA TYR A 42 11.19 -2.58 -0.28
C TYR A 42 10.14 -1.76 -1.02
N LEU A 43 10.09 -1.96 -2.34
CA LEU A 43 9.11 -1.35 -3.22
C LEU A 43 8.38 -2.46 -3.98
N PHE A 44 7.11 -2.65 -3.66
CA PHE A 44 6.25 -3.62 -4.32
C PHE A 44 5.40 -2.91 -5.38
N MET A 45 5.34 -3.47 -6.58
CA MET A 45 4.52 -2.93 -7.66
C MET A 45 3.50 -3.97 -8.08
N LYS A 46 2.22 -3.68 -7.84
CA LYS A 46 1.12 -4.55 -8.22
C LYS A 46 0.30 -3.91 -9.34
N LYS A 47 0.17 -4.59 -10.46
CA LYS A 47 -0.77 -4.22 -11.51
C LYS A 47 -2.18 -4.65 -11.09
N GLN A 48 -3.08 -3.70 -10.84
CA GLN A 48 -4.47 -4.00 -10.50
C GLN A 48 -5.30 -4.25 -11.76
N ASN A 49 -5.19 -3.37 -12.75
CA ASN A 49 -5.86 -3.47 -14.06
C ASN A 49 -4.89 -3.09 -15.18
N ASP A 50 -5.31 -3.17 -16.45
CA ASP A 50 -4.45 -2.85 -17.58
C ASP A 50 -3.83 -1.44 -17.52
N ASP A 51 -4.58 -0.47 -17.00
CA ASP A 51 -4.15 0.93 -16.88
C ASP A 51 -3.84 1.38 -15.44
N ILE A 52 -4.04 0.50 -14.44
CA ILE A 52 -3.90 0.85 -13.02
C ILE A 52 -2.81 0.01 -12.35
N MET A 53 -1.83 0.69 -11.76
CA MET A 53 -0.73 0.08 -11.02
C MET A 53 -0.60 0.71 -9.64
N PHE A 54 -0.40 -0.12 -8.63
CA PHE A 54 -0.20 0.27 -7.25
C PHE A 54 1.27 0.04 -6.91
N GLU A 55 1.90 1.07 -6.35
CA GLU A 55 3.29 1.04 -5.91
C GLU A 55 3.31 1.24 -4.39
N TYR A 56 3.70 0.20 -3.65
CA TYR A 56 3.77 0.19 -2.21
C TYR A 56 5.22 0.29 -1.76
N ARG A 57 5.56 1.31 -0.97
CA ARG A 57 6.84 1.37 -0.26
C ARG A 57 6.63 0.81 1.13
N VAL A 58 7.36 -0.24 1.46
CA VAL A 58 7.18 -1.02 2.68
C VAL A 58 8.53 -1.16 3.37
N ASP A 59 8.56 -0.87 4.66
CA ASP A 59 9.71 -1.09 5.52
C ASP A 59 9.48 -2.35 6.36
N ILE A 60 10.30 -3.36 6.10
CA ILE A 60 10.31 -4.63 6.81
C ILE A 60 11.26 -4.49 7.98
N LEU A 61 10.71 -4.54 9.18
CA LEU A 61 11.42 -4.51 10.45
C LEU A 61 11.45 -5.93 11.01
N LYS A 62 12.32 -6.17 11.99
CA LYS A 62 12.59 -7.49 12.59
C LYS A 62 11.36 -8.33 12.95
N ASP A 63 10.28 -7.69 13.42
CA ASP A 63 9.04 -8.36 13.84
C ASP A 63 7.78 -7.64 13.32
N ASN A 64 7.93 -6.67 12.41
CA ASN A 64 6.83 -5.83 11.95
C ASN A 64 7.02 -5.36 10.51
N ILE A 65 5.91 -5.16 9.81
CA ILE A 65 5.89 -4.59 8.46
C ILE A 65 5.20 -3.25 8.53
N ASN A 66 5.87 -2.21 8.04
CA ASN A 66 5.35 -0.85 7.97
C ASN A 66 5.12 -0.44 6.52
N LEU A 67 3.88 -0.17 6.14
CA LEU A 67 3.57 0.46 4.85
C LEU A 67 3.87 1.96 4.97
N ALA A 68 4.92 2.45 4.30
CA ALA A 68 5.35 3.84 4.36
C ALA A 68 4.54 4.72 3.40
N THR A 69 4.43 4.34 2.13
CA THR A 69 3.69 5.13 1.13
C THR A 69 3.01 4.22 0.10
N LEU A 70 1.89 4.67 -0.46
CA LEU A 70 1.23 4.06 -1.61
C LEU A 70 1.08 5.09 -2.73
N THR A 71 1.59 4.77 -3.91
CA THR A 71 1.32 5.52 -5.13
C THR A 71 0.40 4.71 -6.02
N ILE A 72 -0.78 5.25 -6.34
CA ILE A 72 -1.69 4.64 -7.32
C ILE A 72 -1.50 5.36 -8.65
N HIS A 73 -0.96 4.63 -9.62
CA HIS A 73 -0.77 5.07 -10.99
C HIS A 73 -2.05 4.76 -11.77
N THR A 74 -2.73 5.80 -12.23
CA THR A 74 -3.87 5.69 -13.15
C THR A 74 -3.51 6.40 -14.46
N PRO A 75 -4.23 6.14 -15.57
CA PRO A 75 -3.91 6.79 -16.85
C PRO A 75 -4.16 8.31 -16.79
N GLU A 76 -5.04 8.77 -15.91
CA GLU A 76 -5.38 10.19 -15.76
C GLU A 76 -4.40 10.93 -14.85
N ARG A 77 -4.06 10.34 -13.70
CA ARG A 77 -3.18 10.97 -12.69
C ARG A 77 -2.57 9.94 -11.73
N LYS A 78 -1.62 10.39 -10.91
CA LYS A 78 -1.10 9.61 -9.78
C LYS A 78 -1.72 10.08 -8.47
N TYR A 79 -2.09 9.13 -7.63
CA TYR A 79 -2.53 9.38 -6.25
C TYR A 79 -1.40 8.97 -5.33
N PHE A 80 -0.82 9.93 -4.62
CA PHE A 80 0.22 9.66 -3.63
C PHE A 80 -0.40 9.69 -2.24
N ILE A 81 -0.20 8.62 -1.49
CA ILE A 81 -0.68 8.44 -0.13
C ILE A 81 0.52 8.20 0.75
N ASP A 82 0.70 9.09 1.72
CA ASP A 82 1.74 8.97 2.72
C ASP A 82 1.14 8.42 4.01
N PHE A 83 1.58 7.23 4.43
CA PHE A 83 1.09 6.58 5.63
C PHE A 83 1.81 7.06 6.89
N ASP A 84 3.06 7.49 6.75
CA ASP A 84 3.91 8.01 7.84
C ASP A 84 3.56 9.45 8.24
N ALA A 85 3.00 10.24 7.32
CA ALA A 85 2.56 11.60 7.58
C ALA A 85 1.34 11.64 8.52
N GLU A 86 1.49 12.38 9.63
CA GLU A 86 0.47 12.69 10.64
C GLU A 86 -0.72 13.50 10.10
#